data_AF-A0A8H6QX90-F1
#
_entry.id   AF-A0A8H6QX90-F1
#
_cell.length_a   1.000
_cell.length_b   1.000
_cell.length_c   1.000
_cell.angle_alpha   90.00
_cell.angle_beta   90.00
_cell.angle_gamma   90.00
#
_symmetry.space_group_name_H-M   'P 1'
#
loop_
_entity.id
_entity.type
_entity.pdbx_description
1 polymer ?
#
loop_
_entity_poly.entity_id
_entity_poly.type
_entity_poly.pdbx_seq_one_letter_code
_entity_poly.pdbx_strand_id
1 'polypeptide(L)'
;MAIIWGLDLHEIQWNKFKGAKMFNRAYHLRRTKMIIYQMAMIFCVISESVGTAALSDYLDQQDDIQKQHPEVKVHNNDFIGAASYNIFVGVSVATIFGAAFFFDLFWPERHESKSVRLAWKISAVVVSVMMLGSALTMTIITATHSARITGTDAASATKYWAEAAKKPALQYRTNPKAITSVVFAWPGWVATVASTAILLMSHKHDDEVGPKSNYGRETESVPAIQETETEGKTTTVYAGIKLFQVASGQLLHQISGGNYSSVDSVVFLKEHIELAVAYEIEDMVWVSRNGERIIGLPIDYRPYEIRVQGNVVALGTWSHGIVIL
;
A
#
# COMPACT_ATOMS: atom_id res chain seq x y z
N MET A 1 -12.67 -22.74 -12.23
CA MET A 1 -12.21 -21.34 -12.19
C MET A 1 -10.70 -21.30 -12.19
N ALA A 2 -10.09 -20.24 -12.72
CA ALA A 2 -8.67 -20.26 -13.08
C ALA A 2 -7.75 -20.01 -11.86
N ILE A 3 -7.22 -21.10 -11.30
CA ILE A 3 -6.03 -21.07 -10.45
C ILE A 3 -4.85 -21.04 -11.41
N ILE A 4 -4.12 -19.92 -11.45
CA ILE A 4 -2.93 -19.80 -12.28
C ILE A 4 -1.73 -19.87 -11.34
N TRP A 5 -0.90 -20.90 -11.53
CA TRP A 5 0.35 -21.11 -10.77
C TRP A 5 0.16 -21.20 -9.25
N GLY A 6 -0.98 -21.74 -8.81
CA GLY A 6 -1.31 -21.89 -7.38
C GLY A 6 -1.82 -20.60 -6.72
N LEU A 7 -2.02 -19.53 -7.48
CA LEU A 7 -2.60 -18.27 -7.01
C LEU A 7 -4.07 -18.20 -7.43
N ASP A 8 -4.96 -18.04 -6.45
CA ASP A 8 -6.38 -17.87 -6.71
C ASP A 8 -6.66 -16.43 -7.16
N LEU A 9 -7.08 -16.25 -8.41
CA LEU A 9 -7.41 -14.93 -8.97
C LEU A 9 -8.60 -14.26 -8.27
N HIS A 10 -9.46 -15.01 -7.57
CA HIS A 10 -10.55 -14.44 -6.77
C HIS A 10 -10.05 -13.57 -5.61
N GLU A 11 -8.81 -13.77 -5.16
CA GLU A 11 -8.18 -12.96 -4.12
C GLU A 11 -7.75 -11.56 -4.58
N ILE A 12 -7.72 -11.32 -5.89
CA ILE A 12 -7.49 -9.99 -6.46
C ILE A 12 -8.77 -9.17 -6.29
N GLN A 13 -8.88 -8.47 -5.18
CA GLN A 13 -10.02 -7.60 -4.89
C GLN A 13 -9.53 -6.19 -4.63
N TRP A 14 -10.17 -5.21 -5.28
CA TRP A 14 -9.88 -3.79 -5.07
C TRP A 14 -10.06 -3.37 -3.60
N ASN A 15 -10.93 -4.06 -2.86
CA ASN A 15 -11.12 -3.86 -1.42
C ASN A 15 -9.86 -4.19 -0.59
N LYS A 16 -8.91 -5.00 -1.08
CA LYS A 16 -7.65 -5.29 -0.37
C LYS A 16 -6.72 -4.06 -0.31
N PHE A 17 -6.90 -3.07 -1.19
CA PHE A 17 -6.19 -1.78 -1.12
C PHE A 17 -6.70 -0.85 -0.01
N LYS A 18 -7.79 -1.19 0.69
CA LYS A 18 -8.22 -0.39 1.85
C LYS A 18 -7.10 -0.35 2.89
N GLY A 19 -6.83 0.84 3.46
CA GLY A 19 -5.75 1.04 4.43
C GLY A 19 -5.79 0.07 5.61
N ALA A 20 -6.99 -0.29 6.09
CA ALA A 20 -7.18 -1.29 7.15
C ALA A 20 -6.64 -2.69 6.78
N LYS A 21 -6.66 -3.06 5.49
CA LYS A 21 -6.16 -4.35 4.97
C LYS A 21 -4.68 -4.26 4.58
N MET A 22 -4.23 -3.14 4.00
CA MET A 22 -2.82 -2.91 3.68
C MET A 22 -1.96 -2.80 4.93
N PHE A 23 -2.42 -2.04 5.93
CA PHE A 23 -1.68 -1.75 7.15
C PHE A 23 -2.16 -2.56 8.35
N ASN A 24 -2.55 -3.82 8.16
CA ASN A 24 -2.90 -4.70 9.28
C ASN A 24 -1.63 -5.25 9.98
N ARG A 25 -1.81 -5.82 11.19
CA ARG A 25 -0.73 -6.48 11.95
C ARG A 25 -0.78 -8.01 11.87
N ALA A 26 -1.68 -8.58 11.06
CA ALA A 26 -1.87 -10.02 10.98
C ALA A 26 -0.64 -10.74 10.37
N TYR A 27 0.08 -10.05 9.49
CA TYR A 27 1.23 -10.61 8.77
C TYR A 27 2.54 -9.93 9.16
N HIS A 28 3.64 -10.69 9.13
CA HIS A 28 4.95 -10.20 9.51
C HIS A 28 5.44 -9.08 8.58
N LEU A 29 5.91 -7.97 9.16
CA LEU A 29 6.41 -6.78 8.45
C LEU A 29 5.47 -6.15 7.41
N ARG A 30 4.18 -6.52 7.36
CA ARG A 30 3.26 -6.09 6.30
C ARG A 30 3.21 -4.57 6.13
N ARG A 31 3.02 -3.83 7.22
CA ARG A 31 3.04 -2.35 7.19
C ARG A 31 4.34 -1.80 6.62
N THR A 32 5.46 -2.31 7.12
CA THR A 32 6.80 -1.86 6.74
C THR A 32 7.07 -2.13 5.27
N LYS A 33 6.76 -3.34 4.79
CA LYS A 33 6.85 -3.71 3.37
C LYS A 33 6.04 -2.75 2.49
N MET A 34 4.76 -2.56 2.82
CA MET A 34 3.86 -1.73 2.02
C MET A 34 4.33 -0.27 1.93
N ILE A 35 4.88 0.27 3.02
CA ILE A 35 5.39 1.66 3.05
C ILE A 35 6.72 1.75 2.28
N ILE A 36 7.69 0.91 2.62
CA ILE A 36 9.06 1.03 2.10
C ILE A 36 9.14 0.65 0.62
N TYR A 37 8.40 -0.36 0.17
CA TYR A 37 8.32 -0.70 -1.26
C TYR A 37 7.72 0.46 -2.06
N GLN A 38 6.67 1.11 -1.55
CA GLN A 38 6.05 2.27 -2.19
C GLN A 38 6.98 3.49 -2.20
N MET A 39 7.74 3.73 -1.13
CA MET A 39 8.75 4.79 -1.12
C MET A 39 9.82 4.56 -2.19
N ALA A 40 10.32 3.32 -2.34
CA ALA A 40 11.28 2.98 -3.37
C ALA A 40 10.70 3.25 -4.78
N MET A 41 9.48 2.80 -5.04
CA MET A 41 8.81 3.04 -6.32
C MET A 41 8.59 4.53 -6.59
N ILE A 42 8.03 5.29 -5.65
CA ILE A 42 7.70 6.70 -5.87
C ILE A 42 8.97 7.53 -6.14
N PHE A 43 10.02 7.36 -5.33
CA PHE A 43 11.25 8.13 -5.52
C PHE A 43 11.96 7.78 -6.83
N CYS A 44 12.02 6.49 -7.19
CA CYS A 44 12.58 6.08 -8.47
C CYS A 44 11.75 6.59 -9.65
N VAL A 45 10.42 6.56 -9.57
CA VAL A 45 9.51 7.08 -10.62
C VAL A 45 9.66 8.59 -10.78
N ILE A 46 9.79 9.36 -9.70
CA ILE A 46 10.05 10.80 -9.79
C ILE A 46 11.42 11.04 -10.45
N SER A 47 12.45 10.32 -10.02
CA SER A 47 13.79 10.41 -10.59
C SER A 47 13.79 10.15 -12.10
N GLU A 48 13.20 9.04 -12.54
CA GLU A 48 13.19 8.66 -13.95
C GLU A 48 12.29 9.57 -14.78
N SER A 49 11.13 9.99 -14.28
CA SER A 49 10.19 10.82 -15.03
C SER A 49 10.77 12.21 -15.30
N VAL A 50 11.37 12.83 -14.28
CA VAL A 50 12.00 14.14 -14.42
C VAL A 50 13.31 14.03 -15.23
N GLY A 51 14.06 12.94 -15.06
CA GLY A 51 15.22 12.63 -15.90
C GLY A 51 14.84 12.47 -17.37
N THR A 52 13.72 11.80 -17.66
CA THR A 52 13.15 11.66 -19.02
C THR A 52 12.75 13.01 -19.58
N ALA A 53 12.11 13.87 -18.78
CA ALA A 53 11.73 15.21 -19.22
C ALA A 53 12.96 16.08 -19.56
N ALA A 54 14.09 15.90 -18.86
CA ALA A 54 15.36 16.55 -19.22
C ALA A 54 15.96 15.95 -20.49
N LEU A 55 15.96 14.62 -20.59
CA LEU A 55 16.42 13.87 -21.76
C LEU A 55 15.71 14.33 -23.04
N SER A 56 14.37 14.40 -23.01
CA SER A 56 13.56 14.85 -24.14
C SER A 56 13.92 16.28 -24.56
N ASP A 57 14.10 17.21 -23.63
CA ASP A 57 14.49 18.59 -23.99
C ASP A 57 15.88 18.64 -24.66
N TYR A 58 16.83 17.78 -24.24
CA TYR A 58 18.15 17.70 -24.89
C TYR A 58 18.10 17.07 -26.29
N LEU A 59 17.25 16.04 -26.48
CA LEU A 59 17.04 15.42 -27.79
C LEU A 59 16.35 16.39 -28.75
N ASP A 60 15.27 17.04 -28.32
CA ASP A 60 14.55 18.04 -29.12
C ASP A 60 15.48 19.18 -29.53
N GLN A 61 16.32 19.67 -28.62
CA GLN A 61 17.31 20.69 -28.94
C GLN A 61 18.33 20.21 -29.98
N GLN A 62 18.85 19.00 -29.82
CA GLN A 62 19.80 18.43 -30.79
C GLN A 62 19.16 18.31 -32.17
N ASP A 63 17.94 17.77 -32.23
CA ASP A 63 17.18 17.61 -33.46
C ASP A 63 16.91 18.95 -34.14
N ASP A 64 16.48 19.96 -33.39
CA ASP A 64 16.18 21.29 -33.92
C ASP A 64 17.43 21.94 -34.54
N ILE A 65 18.55 21.95 -33.80
CA ILE A 65 19.80 22.56 -34.25
C ILE A 65 20.35 21.81 -35.47
N GLN A 66 20.36 20.49 -35.46
CA GLN A 66 20.91 19.69 -36.55
C GLN A 66 20.04 19.68 -37.81
N LYS A 67 18.73 19.91 -37.68
CA LYS A 67 17.83 20.11 -38.83
C LYS A 67 18.09 21.46 -39.52
N GLN A 68 18.37 22.51 -38.75
CA GLN A 68 18.61 23.86 -39.28
C GLN A 68 20.05 24.05 -39.78
N HIS A 69 21.02 23.40 -39.11
CA HIS A 69 22.45 23.51 -39.37
C HIS A 69 23.09 22.11 -39.45
N PRO A 70 22.99 21.42 -40.60
CA PRO A 70 23.48 20.03 -40.77
C PRO A 70 24.98 19.84 -40.50
N GLU A 71 25.78 20.89 -40.67
CA GLU A 71 27.22 20.94 -40.41
C GLU A 71 27.57 20.98 -38.91
N VAL A 72 26.61 21.31 -38.06
CA VAL A 72 26.79 21.46 -36.61
C VAL A 72 26.50 20.13 -35.89
N LYS A 73 27.30 19.82 -34.86
CA LYS A 73 27.09 18.64 -34.01
C LYS A 73 26.84 19.05 -32.56
N VAL A 74 25.75 18.56 -31.99
CA VAL A 74 25.44 18.70 -30.57
C VAL A 74 25.89 17.42 -29.86
N HIS A 75 26.68 17.58 -28.80
CA HIS A 75 27.20 16.51 -27.97
C HIS A 75 26.56 16.59 -26.59
N ASN A 76 25.61 15.70 -26.36
CA ASN A 76 24.85 15.51 -25.12
C ASN A 76 24.66 14.00 -24.77
N ASN A 77 25.37 13.13 -25.51
CA ASN A 77 25.25 11.67 -25.43
C ASN A 77 25.53 11.11 -24.04
N ASP A 78 26.36 11.81 -23.27
CA ASP A 78 26.68 11.46 -21.89
C ASP A 78 25.47 11.57 -20.96
N PHE A 79 24.73 12.69 -21.02
CA PHE A 79 23.49 12.84 -20.28
C PHE A 79 22.40 11.93 -20.82
N ILE A 80 22.30 11.78 -22.15
CA ILE A 80 21.35 10.85 -22.77
C ILE A 80 21.55 9.43 -22.25
N GLY A 81 22.79 8.96 -22.22
CA GLY A 81 23.13 7.63 -21.70
C GLY A 81 22.82 7.49 -20.22
N ALA A 82 23.18 8.48 -19.40
CA ALA A 82 22.90 8.47 -17.96
C ALA A 82 21.39 8.45 -17.67
N ALA A 83 20.61 9.31 -18.32
CA ALA A 83 19.17 9.38 -18.15
C ALA A 83 18.47 8.11 -18.66
N SER A 84 18.91 7.55 -19.79
CA SER A 84 18.38 6.29 -20.33
C SER A 84 18.63 5.11 -19.39
N TYR A 85 19.83 5.04 -18.81
CA TYR A 85 20.14 4.03 -17.79
C TYR A 85 19.26 4.22 -16.55
N ASN A 86 19.03 5.46 -16.12
CA ASN A 86 18.15 5.75 -14.99
C ASN A 86 16.70 5.31 -15.22
N ILE A 87 16.15 5.48 -16.42
CA ILE A 87 14.83 4.97 -16.81
C ILE A 87 14.79 3.44 -16.72
N PHE A 88 15.78 2.77 -17.31
CA PHE A 88 15.85 1.32 -17.28
C PHE A 88 15.87 0.76 -15.85
N VAL A 89 16.67 1.39 -14.98
CA VAL A 89 16.81 0.97 -13.59
C VAL A 89 15.56 1.30 -12.77
N GLY A 90 14.94 2.47 -12.95
CA GLY A 90 13.70 2.85 -12.27
C GLY A 90 12.55 1.89 -12.59
N VAL A 91 12.34 1.56 -13.87
CA VAL A 91 11.38 0.54 -14.31
C VAL A 91 11.70 -0.84 -13.72
N SER A 92 12.97 -1.20 -13.63
CA SER A 92 13.39 -2.47 -13.03
C SER A 92 13.04 -2.53 -11.53
N VAL A 93 13.30 -1.46 -10.77
CA VAL A 93 12.91 -1.33 -9.35
C VAL A 93 11.40 -1.42 -9.20
N ALA A 94 10.63 -0.70 -10.03
CA ALA A 94 9.18 -0.74 -10.02
C ALA A 94 8.63 -2.13 -10.35
N THR A 95 9.25 -2.85 -11.29
CA THR A 95 8.84 -4.21 -11.64
C THR A 95 9.06 -5.17 -10.47
N ILE A 96 10.24 -5.13 -9.84
CA ILE A 96 10.55 -6.05 -8.73
C ILE A 96 9.75 -5.72 -7.47
N PHE A 97 9.82 -4.48 -6.98
CA PHE A 97 9.16 -4.12 -5.72
C PHE A 97 7.67 -3.83 -5.88
N GLY A 98 7.22 -3.42 -7.06
CA GLY A 98 5.80 -3.34 -7.38
C GLY A 98 5.15 -4.71 -7.44
N ALA A 99 5.79 -5.67 -8.11
CA ALA A 99 5.29 -7.05 -8.08
C ALA A 99 5.35 -7.62 -6.66
N ALA A 100 6.45 -7.46 -5.92
CA ALA A 100 6.53 -7.90 -4.52
C ALA A 100 5.40 -7.28 -3.65
N PHE A 101 5.11 -5.99 -3.84
CA PHE A 101 4.00 -5.30 -3.19
C PHE A 101 2.65 -5.93 -3.52
N PHE A 102 2.33 -6.14 -4.80
CA PHE A 102 1.03 -6.69 -5.21
C PHE A 102 0.86 -8.13 -4.73
N PHE A 103 1.89 -8.95 -4.83
CA PHE A 103 1.78 -10.33 -4.38
C PHE A 103 1.66 -10.42 -2.85
N ASP A 104 2.39 -9.62 -2.08
CA ASP A 104 2.24 -9.58 -0.61
C ASP A 104 0.87 -9.01 -0.19
N LEU A 105 0.25 -8.20 -1.05
CA LEU A 105 -1.08 -7.63 -0.80
C LEU A 105 -2.19 -8.64 -1.09
N PHE A 106 -2.15 -9.26 -2.27
CA PHE A 106 -3.19 -10.16 -2.77
C PHE A 106 -3.06 -11.56 -2.20
N TRP A 107 -1.86 -12.13 -2.12
CA TRP A 107 -1.62 -13.50 -1.66
C TRP A 107 -0.57 -13.55 -0.55
N PRO A 108 -0.88 -13.03 0.65
CA PRO A 108 0.08 -12.99 1.75
C PRO A 108 0.49 -14.39 2.25
N GLU A 109 -0.30 -15.42 1.97
CA GLU A 109 -0.06 -16.81 2.37
C GLU A 109 0.41 -17.70 1.22
N ARG A 110 0.84 -17.10 0.10
CA ARG A 110 1.33 -17.86 -1.06
C ARG A 110 2.48 -18.80 -0.68
N HIS A 111 2.40 -20.03 -1.17
CA HIS A 111 3.51 -20.97 -1.12
C HIS A 111 4.36 -20.84 -2.37
N GLU A 112 5.57 -20.33 -2.20
CA GLU A 112 6.54 -20.19 -3.29
C GLU A 112 7.60 -21.28 -3.21
N SER A 113 8.03 -21.77 -4.38
CA SER A 113 9.16 -22.69 -4.45
C SER A 113 10.45 -22.00 -4.02
N LYS A 114 11.42 -22.78 -3.51
CA LYS A 114 12.73 -22.25 -3.07
C LYS A 114 13.45 -21.48 -4.19
N SER A 115 13.29 -21.92 -5.44
CA SER A 115 13.88 -21.26 -6.62
C SER A 115 13.27 -19.89 -6.89
N VAL A 116 11.94 -19.74 -6.75
CA VAL A 116 11.26 -18.44 -6.93
C VAL A 116 11.67 -17.47 -5.82
N ARG A 117 11.73 -17.94 -4.57
CA ARG A 117 12.23 -17.12 -3.45
C ARG A 117 13.67 -16.69 -3.64
N LEU A 118 14.52 -17.57 -4.18
CA LEU A 118 15.90 -17.24 -4.50
C LEU A 118 15.97 -16.19 -5.62
N ALA A 119 15.16 -16.33 -6.66
CA ALA A 119 15.08 -15.36 -7.76
C ALA A 119 14.69 -13.97 -7.23
N TRP A 120 13.68 -13.86 -6.36
CA TRP A 120 13.31 -12.59 -5.71
C TRP A 120 14.49 -11.95 -4.97
N LYS A 121 15.23 -12.74 -4.19
CA LYS A 121 16.40 -12.26 -3.43
C LYS A 121 17.51 -11.76 -4.36
N ILE A 122 17.83 -12.52 -5.41
CA ILE A 122 18.84 -12.14 -6.40
C ILE A 122 18.41 -10.88 -7.14
N SER A 123 17.18 -10.84 -7.65
CA SER A 123 16.65 -9.67 -8.36
C SER A 123 16.66 -8.42 -7.48
N ALA A 124 16.23 -8.52 -6.22
CA ALA A 124 16.24 -7.39 -5.28
C ALA A 124 17.66 -6.84 -5.05
N VAL A 125 18.65 -7.72 -4.86
CA VAL A 125 20.06 -7.32 -4.73
C VAL A 125 20.57 -6.68 -6.02
N VAL A 126 20.30 -7.28 -7.17
CA VAL A 126 20.73 -6.78 -8.49
C VAL A 126 20.16 -5.39 -8.76
N VAL A 127 18.85 -5.17 -8.58
CA VAL A 127 18.25 -3.84 -8.80
C VAL A 127 18.75 -2.82 -7.78
N SER A 128 19.13 -3.22 -6.56
CA SER A 128 19.74 -2.32 -5.58
C SER A 128 21.13 -1.84 -6.03
N VAL A 129 21.94 -2.74 -6.59
CA VAL A 129 23.26 -2.42 -7.14
C VAL A 129 23.13 -1.56 -8.40
N MET A 130 22.20 -1.89 -9.28
CA MET A 130 21.90 -1.10 -10.47
C MET A 130 21.43 0.32 -10.11
N MET A 131 20.57 0.45 -9.08
CA MET A 131 20.10 1.75 -8.61
C MET A 131 21.23 2.60 -8.00
N LEU A 132 22.19 1.96 -7.31
CA LEU A 132 23.42 2.65 -6.88
C LEU A 132 24.21 3.16 -8.08
N GLY A 133 24.46 2.29 -9.07
CA GLY A 133 25.16 2.64 -10.30
C GLY A 133 24.47 3.78 -11.04
N SER A 134 23.14 3.77 -11.08
CA SER A 134 22.33 4.81 -11.71
C SER A 134 22.44 6.14 -10.96
N ALA A 135 22.27 6.13 -9.64
CA ALA A 135 22.41 7.32 -8.81
C ALA A 135 23.81 7.95 -8.93
N LEU A 136 24.85 7.12 -8.93
CA LEU A 136 26.23 7.58 -9.13
C LEU A 136 26.44 8.16 -10.54
N THR A 137 26.01 7.45 -11.58
CA THR A 137 26.16 7.89 -12.97
C THR A 137 25.44 9.21 -13.21
N MET A 138 24.17 9.31 -12.79
CA MET A 138 23.39 10.54 -12.86
C MET A 138 24.05 11.68 -12.09
N THR A 139 24.57 11.42 -10.89
CA THR A 139 25.26 12.44 -10.08
C THR A 139 26.52 12.95 -10.78
N ILE A 140 27.39 12.03 -11.23
CA ILE A 140 28.66 12.38 -11.85
C ILE A 140 28.42 13.18 -13.12
N ILE A 141 27.63 12.64 -14.06
CA ILE A 141 27.39 13.29 -15.35
C ILE A 141 26.70 14.65 -15.13
N THR A 142 25.67 14.71 -14.29
CA THR A 142 24.97 15.99 -14.04
C THR A 142 25.90 17.01 -13.39
N ALA A 143 26.78 16.60 -12.48
CA ALA A 143 27.66 17.52 -11.76
C ALA A 143 28.87 18.01 -12.58
N THR A 144 29.47 17.14 -13.40
CA THR A 144 30.79 17.41 -14.02
C THR A 144 30.73 17.67 -15.52
N HIS A 145 29.68 17.22 -16.22
CA HIS A 145 29.61 17.33 -17.67
C HIS A 145 28.72 18.49 -18.15
N SER A 146 28.80 18.78 -19.44
CA SER A 146 28.01 19.80 -20.12
C SER A 146 27.79 19.43 -21.58
N ALA A 147 26.65 19.84 -22.12
CA ALA A 147 26.35 19.76 -23.54
C ALA A 147 27.25 20.74 -24.32
N ARG A 148 27.77 20.28 -25.47
CA ARG A 148 28.67 21.05 -26.32
C ARG A 148 28.17 21.08 -27.75
N ILE A 149 28.33 22.23 -28.42
CA ILE A 149 28.01 22.40 -29.84
C ILE A 149 29.35 22.58 -30.57
N THR A 150 29.61 21.75 -31.57
CA THR A 150 30.84 21.76 -32.37
C THR A 150 30.51 21.91 -33.86
N GLY A 151 31.53 22.21 -34.69
CA GLY A 151 31.34 22.50 -36.12
C GLY A 151 31.03 23.97 -36.42
N THR A 152 31.13 24.85 -35.42
CA THR A 152 30.91 26.30 -35.56
C THR A 152 31.71 27.08 -34.50
N ASP A 153 31.79 28.40 -34.62
CA ASP A 153 32.42 29.28 -33.64
C ASP A 153 31.51 29.49 -32.40
N ALA A 154 32.09 29.99 -31.29
CA ALA A 154 31.36 30.12 -30.03
C ALA A 154 30.16 31.10 -30.08
N ALA A 155 30.22 32.14 -30.91
CA ALA A 155 29.13 33.10 -31.04
C ALA A 155 27.96 32.47 -31.80
N SER A 156 28.26 31.77 -32.89
CA SER A 156 27.27 31.01 -33.67
C SER A 156 26.65 29.87 -32.85
N ALA A 157 27.44 29.12 -32.07
CA ALA A 157 26.91 28.09 -31.18
C ALA A 157 25.90 28.65 -30.16
N THR A 158 26.19 29.81 -29.59
CA THR A 158 25.29 30.49 -28.64
C THR A 158 24.01 30.96 -29.34
N LYS A 159 24.13 31.45 -30.57
CA LYS A 159 23.00 31.85 -31.40
C LYS A 159 22.09 30.67 -31.72
N TYR A 160 22.64 29.55 -32.21
CA TYR A 160 21.87 28.35 -32.54
C TYR A 160 21.15 27.77 -31.31
N TRP A 161 21.81 27.79 -30.15
CA TRP A 161 21.17 27.41 -28.88
C TRP A 161 19.99 28.32 -28.52
N ALA A 162 20.09 29.63 -28.78
CA ALA A 162 19.04 30.59 -28.49
C ALA A 162 17.85 30.50 -29.45
N GLU A 163 18.06 30.02 -30.68
CA GLU A 163 17.05 29.84 -31.73
C GLU A 163 16.26 28.53 -31.59
N ALA A 164 16.84 27.49 -30.95
CA ALA A 164 16.15 26.23 -30.68
C ALA A 164 14.87 26.43 -29.84
N ALA A 165 13.83 25.63 -30.11
CA ALA A 165 12.56 25.74 -29.38
C ALA A 165 12.74 25.34 -27.91
N LYS A 166 13.53 24.29 -27.67
CA LYS A 166 13.95 23.84 -26.35
C LYS A 166 15.33 24.38 -26.01
N LYS A 167 15.45 24.92 -24.80
CA LYS A 167 16.67 25.58 -24.31
C LYS A 167 17.12 24.97 -22.97
N PRO A 168 17.35 23.65 -22.90
CA PRO A 168 17.92 23.06 -21.70
C PRO A 168 19.28 23.69 -21.43
N ALA A 169 19.64 23.76 -20.14
CA ALA A 169 20.90 24.35 -19.74
C ALA A 169 22.08 23.54 -20.30
N LEU A 170 23.08 24.23 -20.87
CA LEU A 170 24.28 23.56 -21.39
C LEU A 170 25.08 22.89 -20.27
N GLN A 171 25.16 23.50 -19.10
CA GLN A 171 25.70 22.85 -17.90
C GLN A 171 24.59 22.02 -17.25
N TYR A 172 24.76 20.71 -17.16
CA TYR A 172 23.71 19.83 -16.63
C TYR A 172 23.34 20.18 -15.18
N ARG A 173 24.32 20.57 -14.37
CA ARG A 173 24.13 21.02 -12.98
C ARG A 173 23.28 22.28 -12.80
N THR A 174 22.99 23.03 -13.86
CA THR A 174 22.08 24.18 -13.79
C THR A 174 20.71 23.87 -14.38
N ASN A 175 20.49 22.65 -14.87
CA ASN A 175 19.19 22.18 -15.31
C ASN A 175 18.37 21.67 -14.09
N PRO A 176 17.28 22.34 -13.69
CA PRO A 176 16.52 21.96 -12.50
C PRO A 176 15.91 20.55 -12.61
N LYS A 177 15.58 20.09 -13.83
CA LYS A 177 15.07 18.73 -14.06
C LYS A 177 16.16 17.68 -13.79
N ALA A 178 17.37 17.91 -14.32
CA ALA A 178 18.51 17.02 -14.08
C ALA A 178 18.87 16.94 -12.58
N ILE A 179 18.90 18.10 -11.89
CA ILE A 179 19.15 18.14 -10.44
C ILE A 179 18.07 17.39 -9.67
N THR A 180 16.80 17.63 -9.98
CA THR A 180 15.67 16.96 -9.32
C THR A 180 15.77 15.44 -9.49
N SER A 181 16.11 14.97 -10.70
CA SER A 181 16.33 13.55 -10.97
C SER A 181 17.42 12.96 -10.05
N VAL A 182 18.57 13.63 -9.94
CA VAL A 182 19.66 13.22 -9.03
C VAL A 182 19.24 13.21 -7.56
N VAL A 183 18.54 14.26 -7.12
CA VAL A 183 18.09 14.39 -5.73
C VAL A 183 17.16 13.26 -5.33
N PHE A 184 16.25 12.83 -6.20
CA PHE A 184 15.33 11.73 -5.93
C PHE A 184 15.95 10.33 -6.14
N ALA A 185 17.00 10.22 -6.96
CA ALA A 185 17.72 8.95 -7.16
C ALA A 185 18.33 8.41 -5.86
N TRP A 186 18.86 9.29 -4.99
CA TRP A 186 19.50 8.87 -3.73
C TRP A 186 18.51 8.31 -2.69
N PRO A 187 17.42 9.01 -2.32
CA PRO A 187 16.35 8.43 -1.51
C PRO A 187 15.75 7.17 -2.13
N GLY A 188 15.60 7.14 -3.46
CA GLY A 188 15.16 5.95 -4.19
C GLY A 188 16.09 4.76 -3.96
N TRP A 189 17.41 4.96 -4.05
CA TRP A 189 18.41 3.92 -3.76
C TRP A 189 18.32 3.45 -2.30
N VAL A 190 18.26 4.36 -1.32
CA VAL A 190 18.16 4.01 0.11
C VAL A 190 16.91 3.18 0.37
N ALA A 191 15.76 3.59 -0.16
CA ALA A 191 14.51 2.85 -0.04
C ALA A 191 14.57 1.49 -0.76
N THR A 192 15.29 1.38 -1.88
CA THR A 192 15.52 0.12 -2.61
C THR A 192 16.35 -0.86 -1.77
N VAL A 193 17.44 -0.39 -1.14
CA VAL A 193 18.25 -1.20 -0.22
C VAL A 193 17.44 -1.66 0.99
N ALA A 194 16.68 -0.74 1.60
CA ALA A 194 15.78 -1.07 2.71
C ALA A 194 14.73 -2.11 2.30
N SER A 195 14.15 -1.98 1.10
CA SER A 195 13.20 -2.95 0.54
C SER A 195 13.83 -4.32 0.37
N THR A 196 15.06 -4.39 -0.13
CA THR A 196 15.83 -5.64 -0.25
C THR A 196 16.07 -6.29 1.11
N ALA A 197 16.48 -5.51 2.11
CA ALA A 197 16.70 -6.02 3.47
C ALA A 197 15.39 -6.58 4.08
N ILE A 198 14.28 -5.84 3.93
CA ILE A 198 12.96 -6.28 4.42
C ILE A 198 12.49 -7.55 3.71
N LEU A 199 12.70 -7.67 2.40
CA LEU A 199 12.36 -8.87 1.64
C LEU A 199 13.13 -10.08 2.16
N LEU A 200 14.44 -9.93 2.38
CA LEU A 200 15.30 -10.99 2.93
C LEU A 200 14.87 -11.40 4.34
N MET A 201 14.58 -10.42 5.22
CA MET A 201 14.10 -10.65 6.57
C MET A 201 12.75 -11.36 6.58
N SER A 202 11.83 -10.95 5.70
CA SER A 202 10.53 -11.62 5.57
C SER A 202 10.69 -13.05 5.15
N HIS A 203 11.47 -13.34 4.11
CA HIS A 203 11.64 -14.72 3.65
C HIS A 203 12.26 -15.60 4.74
N LYS A 204 13.19 -15.07 5.54
CA LYS A 204 13.74 -15.80 6.69
C LYS A 204 12.66 -16.12 7.74
N HIS A 205 11.83 -15.15 8.11
CA HIS A 205 10.71 -15.35 9.03
C HIS A 205 9.70 -16.36 8.47
N ASP A 206 9.38 -16.26 7.18
CA ASP A 206 8.44 -17.15 6.50
C ASP A 206 8.96 -18.60 6.45
N ASP A 207 10.28 -18.78 6.32
CA ASP A 207 10.95 -20.09 6.35
C ASP A 207 10.94 -20.72 7.76
N GLU A 208 10.95 -19.92 8.83
CA GLU A 208 11.00 -20.39 10.23
C GLU A 208 9.62 -20.64 10.83
N VAL A 209 8.65 -19.75 10.60
CA VAL A 209 7.36 -19.75 11.32
C VAL A 209 6.14 -19.44 10.44
N GLY A 210 6.34 -19.26 9.14
CA GLY A 210 5.29 -18.88 8.19
C GLY A 210 4.98 -17.37 8.17
N PRO A 211 4.09 -16.93 7.26
CA PRO A 211 3.89 -15.52 6.91
C PRO A 211 3.15 -14.68 7.97
N LYS A 212 2.54 -15.33 8.97
CA LYS A 212 1.77 -14.66 10.02
C LYS A 212 2.70 -14.07 11.08
N SER A 213 2.28 -12.94 11.65
CA SER A 213 2.95 -12.36 12.82
C SER A 213 2.56 -13.14 14.09
N ASN A 214 3.27 -12.90 15.21
CA ASN A 214 2.88 -13.45 16.51
C ASN A 214 1.44 -13.06 16.87
N TYR A 215 1.09 -11.79 16.65
CA TYR A 215 -0.27 -11.27 16.85
C TYR A 215 -1.31 -12.00 15.98
N GLY A 216 -0.98 -12.26 14.71
CA GLY A 216 -1.86 -13.00 13.80
C GLY A 216 -2.10 -14.43 14.27
N ARG A 217 -1.04 -15.12 14.72
CA ARG A 217 -1.12 -16.49 15.27
C ARG A 217 -1.91 -16.54 16.58
N GLU A 218 -1.69 -15.58 17.47
CA GLU A 218 -2.44 -15.48 18.73
C GLU A 218 -3.95 -15.28 18.48
N THR A 219 -4.31 -14.46 17.49
CA THR A 219 -5.71 -14.21 17.13
C THR A 219 -6.41 -15.46 16.58
N GLU A 220 -5.70 -16.35 15.88
CA GLU A 220 -6.24 -17.63 15.39
C GLU A 220 -6.24 -18.74 16.46
N SER A 221 -5.30 -18.70 17.41
CA SER A 221 -5.21 -19.67 18.50
C SER A 221 -6.33 -19.52 19.54
N VAL A 222 -7.06 -18.39 19.52
CA VAL A 222 -8.35 -18.29 20.19
C VAL A 222 -9.33 -19.11 19.35
N PRO A 223 -9.81 -20.27 19.83
CA PRO A 223 -10.65 -21.15 19.01
C PRO A 223 -11.85 -20.37 18.49
N ALA A 224 -12.00 -20.35 17.17
CA ALA A 224 -13.30 -20.07 16.56
C ALA A 224 -14.27 -21.12 17.13
N ILE A 225 -15.31 -20.64 17.81
CA ILE A 225 -16.37 -21.50 18.33
C ILE A 225 -16.98 -22.24 17.13
N GLN A 226 -16.98 -23.57 17.17
CA GLN A 226 -17.49 -24.43 16.11
C GLN A 226 -18.91 -24.03 15.72
N GLU A 227 -19.08 -23.67 14.44
CA GLU A 227 -20.37 -23.48 13.78
C GLU A 227 -21.13 -24.81 13.80
N THR A 228 -22.31 -24.84 14.41
CA THR A 228 -23.24 -25.96 14.20
C THR A 228 -23.99 -25.66 12.91
N GLU A 229 -23.65 -26.37 11.83
CA GLU A 229 -24.38 -26.30 10.56
C GLU A 229 -25.84 -26.66 10.78
N THR A 230 -26.73 -25.68 10.65
CA THR A 230 -28.15 -25.93 10.39
C THR A 230 -28.50 -25.18 9.11
N GLU A 231 -28.70 -25.96 8.04
CA GLU A 231 -29.31 -25.59 6.75
C GLU A 231 -28.95 -24.21 6.14
N GLY A 232 -27.95 -24.23 5.25
CA GLY A 232 -28.06 -23.52 3.96
C GLY A 232 -27.90 -22.00 3.91
N LYS A 233 -27.52 -21.31 4.99
CA LYS A 233 -27.09 -19.90 4.95
C LYS A 233 -25.85 -19.68 5.81
N THR A 234 -24.69 -19.52 5.17
CA THR A 234 -23.45 -19.07 5.84
C THR A 234 -23.67 -17.65 6.35
N THR A 235 -23.97 -17.51 7.64
CA THR A 235 -24.19 -16.22 8.29
C THR A 235 -23.00 -15.94 9.20
N THR A 236 -22.13 -15.02 8.80
CA THR A 236 -20.91 -14.72 9.55
C THR A 236 -21.25 -13.92 10.82
N VAL A 237 -20.98 -14.51 11.99
CA VAL A 237 -21.19 -13.88 13.30
C VAL A 237 -19.95 -13.05 13.66
N TYR A 238 -20.06 -11.72 13.59
CA TYR A 238 -18.91 -10.82 13.74
C TYR A 238 -18.75 -10.15 15.13
N ALA A 239 -19.70 -10.27 16.07
CA ALA A 239 -19.61 -9.53 17.33
C ALA A 239 -20.13 -10.31 18.56
N GLY A 240 -19.28 -10.40 19.59
CA GLY A 240 -19.61 -10.95 20.91
C GLY A 240 -19.44 -9.91 22.01
N ILE A 241 -20.20 -10.05 23.10
CA ILE A 241 -20.15 -9.13 24.24
C ILE A 241 -19.41 -9.83 25.38
N LYS A 242 -18.41 -9.14 25.94
CA LYS A 242 -17.61 -9.63 27.06
C LYS A 242 -17.95 -8.86 28.33
N LEU A 243 -18.25 -9.60 29.39
CA LEU A 243 -18.51 -9.08 30.73
C LEU A 243 -17.26 -9.26 31.58
N PHE A 244 -16.73 -8.17 32.13
CA PHE A 244 -15.56 -8.19 33.00
C PHE A 244 -15.92 -7.75 34.42
N GLN A 245 -15.28 -8.36 35.41
CA GLN A 245 -15.28 -7.87 36.78
C GLN A 245 -14.38 -6.64 36.87
N VAL A 246 -14.96 -5.49 37.21
CA VAL A 246 -14.24 -4.20 37.18
C VAL A 246 -13.01 -4.18 38.10
N ALA A 247 -13.10 -4.79 39.29
CA ALA A 247 -12.03 -4.74 40.28
C ALA A 247 -10.81 -5.63 39.96
N SER A 248 -11.03 -6.78 39.32
CA SER A 248 -9.98 -7.76 39.03
C SER A 248 -9.56 -7.80 37.56
N GLY A 249 -10.36 -7.19 36.68
CA GLY A 249 -10.21 -7.34 35.23
C GLY A 249 -10.54 -8.75 34.71
N GLN A 250 -11.04 -9.64 35.58
CA GLN A 250 -11.34 -11.02 35.21
C GLN A 250 -12.56 -11.07 34.28
N LEU A 251 -12.45 -11.81 33.19
CA LEU A 251 -13.59 -12.11 32.33
C LEU A 251 -14.57 -13.00 33.10
N LEU A 252 -15.78 -12.51 33.32
CA LEU A 252 -16.84 -13.22 34.05
C LEU A 252 -17.72 -14.05 33.10
N HIS A 253 -18.08 -13.46 31.96
CA HIS A 253 -19.01 -14.07 31.03
C HIS A 253 -18.81 -13.54 29.62
N GLN A 254 -19.13 -14.34 28.61
CA GLN A 254 -19.06 -13.92 27.22
C GLN A 254 -20.31 -14.41 26.49
N ILE A 255 -21.12 -13.47 26.01
CA ILE A 255 -22.29 -13.77 25.19
C ILE A 255 -21.82 -13.82 23.74
N SER A 256 -21.82 -15.03 23.18
CA SER A 256 -21.46 -15.32 21.79
C SER A 256 -22.63 -16.08 21.16
N GLY A 257 -23.10 -15.64 19.99
CA GLY A 257 -24.16 -16.36 19.24
C GLY A 257 -25.54 -15.72 19.24
N GLY A 258 -25.63 -14.40 19.02
CA GLY A 258 -26.92 -13.74 18.79
C GLY A 258 -26.85 -12.46 17.97
N ASN A 259 -25.65 -11.87 17.82
CA ASN A 259 -25.46 -10.59 17.13
C ASN A 259 -24.76 -10.84 15.78
N TYR A 260 -25.44 -10.52 14.69
CA TYR A 260 -24.98 -10.82 13.33
C TYR A 260 -24.26 -9.63 12.66
N SER A 261 -24.10 -8.52 13.39
CA SER A 261 -23.37 -7.31 13.01
C SER A 261 -22.57 -6.76 14.19
N SER A 262 -21.80 -5.69 14.00
CA SER A 262 -21.18 -4.92 15.09
C SER A 262 -22.22 -4.56 16.16
N VAL A 263 -21.86 -4.75 17.44
CA VAL A 263 -22.67 -4.31 18.58
C VAL A 263 -22.32 -2.85 18.85
N ASP A 264 -23.27 -1.95 18.59
CA ASP A 264 -23.02 -0.51 18.70
C ASP A 264 -23.32 0.03 20.11
N SER A 265 -24.24 -0.59 20.85
CA SER A 265 -24.61 -0.17 22.21
C SER A 265 -25.09 -1.36 23.05
N VAL A 266 -24.79 -1.31 24.35
CA VAL A 266 -25.15 -2.34 25.35
C VAL A 266 -25.68 -1.65 26.60
N VAL A 267 -26.78 -2.15 27.16
CA VAL A 267 -27.35 -1.63 28.41
C VAL A 267 -27.77 -2.76 29.34
N PHE A 268 -27.60 -2.54 30.64
CA PHE A 268 -28.12 -3.45 31.68
C PHE A 268 -29.54 -3.03 32.06
N LEU A 269 -30.47 -3.98 32.02
CA LEU A 269 -31.80 -3.82 32.59
C LEU A 269 -31.75 -4.09 34.11
N LYS A 270 -32.56 -3.39 34.89
CA LYS A 270 -32.40 -3.30 36.36
C LYS A 270 -32.51 -4.66 37.10
N GLU A 271 -31.78 -4.74 38.22
CA GLU A 271 -31.78 -5.72 39.33
C GLU A 271 -31.49 -7.20 39.04
N HIS A 272 -31.56 -7.64 37.78
CA HIS A 272 -31.06 -8.94 37.36
C HIS A 272 -30.10 -8.79 36.18
N ILE A 273 -29.16 -9.74 36.03
CA ILE A 273 -28.07 -9.75 35.03
C ILE A 273 -28.68 -9.95 33.64
N GLU A 274 -29.41 -8.96 33.15
CA GLU A 274 -30.11 -8.99 31.89
C GLU A 274 -29.54 -7.94 30.96
N LEU A 275 -29.10 -8.39 29.79
CA LEU A 275 -28.38 -7.56 28.84
C LEU A 275 -29.28 -7.32 27.63
N ALA A 276 -29.51 -6.04 27.31
CA ALA A 276 -30.17 -5.65 26.07
C ALA A 276 -29.14 -5.18 25.03
N VAL A 277 -29.26 -5.70 23.81
CA VAL A 277 -28.33 -5.46 22.70
C VAL A 277 -29.11 -5.11 21.45
N ALA A 278 -28.67 -4.10 20.70
CA ALA A 278 -29.14 -3.87 19.33
C ALA A 278 -28.11 -4.31 18.30
N TYR A 279 -28.57 -5.03 17.27
CA TYR A 279 -27.75 -5.45 16.14
C TYR A 279 -28.60 -5.54 14.86
N GLU A 280 -27.94 -5.59 13.70
CA GLU A 280 -28.55 -5.59 12.37
C GLU A 280 -28.61 -7.01 11.78
N ILE A 281 -29.75 -7.39 11.21
CA ILE A 281 -29.96 -8.59 10.38
C ILE A 281 -30.94 -8.25 9.26
N GLU A 282 -30.60 -8.58 8.01
CA GLU A 282 -31.56 -8.61 6.88
C GLU A 282 -32.47 -7.36 6.82
N ASP A 283 -31.85 -6.17 6.80
CA ASP A 283 -32.52 -4.85 6.74
C ASP A 283 -33.43 -4.52 7.94
N MET A 284 -33.24 -5.21 9.07
CA MET A 284 -33.92 -4.95 10.34
C MET A 284 -32.92 -4.87 11.50
N VAL A 285 -33.28 -4.06 12.49
CA VAL A 285 -32.56 -3.88 13.74
C VAL A 285 -33.29 -4.67 14.82
N TRP A 286 -32.59 -5.58 15.47
CA TRP A 286 -33.15 -6.40 16.54
C TRP A 286 -32.65 -5.93 17.89
N VAL A 287 -33.58 -5.69 18.81
CA VAL A 287 -33.28 -5.58 20.24
C VAL A 287 -33.43 -6.97 20.84
N SER A 288 -32.34 -7.52 21.36
CA SER A 288 -32.32 -8.81 22.06
C SER A 288 -32.19 -8.63 23.57
N ARG A 289 -32.74 -9.57 24.34
CA ARG A 289 -32.51 -9.72 25.79
C ARG A 289 -32.03 -11.13 26.05
N ASN A 290 -30.85 -11.24 26.67
CA ASN A 290 -30.22 -12.54 26.97
C ASN A 290 -30.10 -13.47 25.74
N GLY A 291 -29.90 -12.89 24.55
CA GLY A 291 -29.78 -13.63 23.29
C GLY A 291 -31.11 -13.89 22.57
N GLU A 292 -32.26 -13.68 23.20
CA GLU A 292 -33.57 -13.79 22.55
C GLU A 292 -33.97 -12.48 21.86
N ARG A 293 -34.46 -12.57 20.62
CA ARG A 293 -34.98 -11.43 19.86
C ARG A 293 -36.33 -10.99 20.43
N ILE A 294 -36.43 -9.76 20.91
CA ILE A 294 -37.68 -9.24 21.47
C ILE A 294 -38.39 -8.34 20.47
N ILE A 295 -37.65 -7.41 19.86
CA ILE A 295 -38.23 -6.36 19.02
C ILE A 295 -37.42 -6.26 17.73
N GLY A 296 -38.11 -6.33 16.59
CA GLY A 296 -37.56 -5.99 15.27
C GLY A 296 -38.01 -4.60 14.87
N LEU A 297 -37.07 -3.74 14.51
CA LEU A 297 -37.29 -2.39 14.02
C LEU A 297 -36.78 -2.29 12.57
N PRO A 298 -37.36 -1.43 11.72
CA PRO A 298 -36.78 -1.16 10.40
C PRO A 298 -35.35 -0.63 10.52
N ILE A 299 -34.51 -0.88 9.51
CA ILE A 299 -33.10 -0.43 9.51
C ILE A 299 -32.93 1.08 9.74
N ASP A 300 -33.90 1.88 9.32
CA ASP A 300 -33.90 3.33 9.55
C ASP A 300 -34.03 3.70 11.04
N TYR A 301 -34.30 2.76 11.93
CA TYR A 301 -34.35 2.96 13.37
C TYR A 301 -33.11 2.43 14.08
N ARG A 302 -31.99 2.26 13.37
CA ARG A 302 -30.73 1.79 13.95
C ARG A 302 -30.30 2.68 15.13
N PRO A 303 -30.24 2.12 16.36
CA PRO A 303 -29.84 2.88 17.53
C PRO A 303 -28.33 3.02 17.57
N TYR A 304 -27.86 4.25 17.68
CA TYR A 304 -26.48 4.56 18.05
C TYR A 304 -26.27 4.47 19.56
N GLU A 305 -27.33 4.76 20.32
CA GLU A 305 -27.29 4.75 21.78
C GLU A 305 -28.60 4.19 22.34
N ILE A 306 -28.47 3.35 23.37
CA ILE A 306 -29.60 2.80 24.12
C ILE A 306 -29.48 3.26 25.57
N ARG A 307 -30.59 3.77 26.11
CA ARG A 307 -30.71 4.16 27.52
C ARG A 307 -31.98 3.56 28.11
N VAL A 308 -31.91 3.22 29.39
CA VAL A 308 -33.04 2.61 30.10
C VAL A 308 -33.27 3.38 31.38
N GLN A 309 -34.52 3.75 31.65
CA GLN A 309 -34.94 4.38 32.89
C GLN A 309 -36.24 3.75 33.37
N GLY A 310 -36.17 2.92 34.41
CA GLY A 310 -37.32 2.15 34.88
C GLY A 310 -37.75 1.13 33.82
N ASN A 311 -39.01 1.18 33.40
CA ASN A 311 -39.60 0.30 32.38
C ASN A 311 -39.54 0.89 30.97
N VAL A 312 -38.81 1.98 30.78
CA VAL A 312 -38.75 2.71 29.51
C VAL A 312 -37.39 2.48 28.86
N VAL A 313 -37.41 2.09 27.58
CA VAL A 313 -36.21 1.94 26.74
C VAL A 313 -36.19 3.08 25.72
N ALA A 314 -35.18 3.93 25.79
CA ALA A 314 -34.95 4.99 24.82
C ALA A 314 -33.85 4.59 23.83
N LEU A 315 -34.15 4.70 22.54
CA LEU A 315 -33.28 4.42 21.41
C LEU A 315 -32.95 5.74 20.69
N GLY A 316 -31.69 6.15 20.68
CA GLY A 316 -31.23 7.27 19.87
C GLY A 316 -30.88 6.78 18.46
N THR A 317 -31.65 7.20 17.46
CA THR A 317 -31.50 6.78 16.06
C THR A 317 -30.98 7.92 15.17
N TRP A 318 -30.25 7.59 14.11
CA TRP A 318 -29.62 8.58 13.22
C TRP A 318 -30.63 9.41 12.41
N SER A 319 -31.71 8.79 11.94
CA SER A 319 -32.67 9.40 11.01
C SER A 319 -33.98 9.83 11.66
N HIS A 320 -34.30 9.32 12.85
CA HIS A 320 -35.60 9.53 13.49
C HIS A 320 -35.52 10.13 14.90
N GLY A 321 -34.32 10.50 15.38
CA GLY A 321 -34.15 11.07 16.70
C GLY A 321 -34.34 10.03 17.81
N ILE A 322 -35.07 10.38 18.87
CA ILE A 322 -35.28 9.50 20.02
C ILE A 322 -36.58 8.71 19.85
N VAL A 323 -36.47 7.39 19.86
CA VAL A 323 -37.61 6.46 19.92
C VAL A 323 -37.72 5.91 21.33
N ILE A 324 -38.91 5.99 21.91
CA ILE A 324 -39.20 5.51 23.26
C ILE A 324 -40.11 4.29 23.14
N LEU A 325 -39.67 3.19 23.75
CA LEU A 325 -40.37 1.92 23.88
C LEU A 325 -40.74 1.67 25.34
#